data_AF-A0AA96LLW1-F1
#
_entry.id   AF-A0AA96LLW1-F1
#
_cell.length_a   1.000
_cell.length_b   1.000
_cell.length_c   1.000
_cell.angle_alpha   90.00
_cell.angle_beta   90.00
_cell.angle_gamma   90.00
#
_symmetry.space_group_name_H-M   'P 1'
#
loop_
_entity.id
_entity.type
_entity.pdbx_description
1 polymer ?
#
loop_
_entity_poly.entity_id
_entity_poly.type
_entity_poly.pdbx_seq_one_letter_code
_entity_poly.pdbx_strand_id
1 'polypeptide(L)' 'MLFIICYKGKPISTPLPKLAATEKLSKLSRSFANLELVEVTEEWQAVSNL' A
#
# COMPACT_ATOMS: atom_id res chain seq x y z
N MET A 1 13.11 0.16 1.18
CA MET A 1 11.87 0.93 0.96
C MET A 1 10.73 -0.03 0.63
N LEU A 2 9.65 0.03 1.40
CA LEU A 2 8.44 -0.79 1.23
C LEU A 2 7.25 0.12 0.90
N PHE A 3 6.20 -0.43 0.30
CA PHE A 3 5.01 0.28 -0.13
C PHE A 3 3.75 -0.46 0.29
N ILE A 4 2.72 0.27 0.72
CA ILE A 4 1.39 -0.27 1.03
C ILE A 4 0.41 0.25 -0.02
N ILE A 5 -0.55 -0.60 -0.40
CA ILE A 5 -1.69 -0.18 -1.21
C ILE A 5 -2.80 0.27 -0.27
N CYS A 6 -3.26 1.51 -0.46
CA CYS A 6 -4.38 2.08 0.26
C CYS A 6 -5.61 2.17 -0.65
N TYR A 7 -6.80 1.94 -0.08
CA TYR A 7 -8.09 2.22 -0.72
C TYR A 7 -8.83 3.25 0.13
N LYS A 8 -9.13 4.42 -0.45
CA LYS A 8 -9.73 5.55 0.29
C LYS A 8 -8.96 5.90 1.57
N GLY A 9 -7.63 5.96 1.48
CA GLY A 9 -6.73 6.26 2.61
C GLY A 9 -6.56 5.14 3.64
N LYS A 10 -7.21 3.97 3.47
CA LYS A 10 -7.04 2.82 4.38
C LYS A 10 -6.11 1.77 3.79
N PRO A 11 -5.10 1.27 4.52
CA PRO A 11 -4.22 0.21 4.03
C PRO A 11 -4.99 -1.10 3.83
N ILE A 12 -4.88 -1.69 2.64
CA ILE A 12 -5.54 -2.95 2.26
C ILE A 12 -4.56 -4.06 1.88
N SER A 13 -3.26 -3.75 1.90
CA SER A 13 -2.20 -4.73 1.70
C SER A 13 -1.18 -4.64 2.81
N THR A 14 -0.41 -5.72 2.98
CA THR A 14 0.85 -5.65 3.68
C THR A 14 1.85 -4.76 2.93
N PRO A 15 2.90 -4.26 3.61
CA PRO A 15 4.05 -3.65 2.97
C PRO A 15 4.69 -4.60 1.97
N LEU A 16 4.97 -4.11 0.77
CA LEU A 16 5.54 -4.85 -0.35
C LEU A 16 6.70 -4.06 -0.99
N PRO A 17 7.68 -4.73 -1.62
CA PRO A 17 8.63 -4.06 -2.50
C PRO A 17 7.90 -3.33 -3.64
N LYS A 18 8.48 -2.23 -4.13
CA LYS A 18 7.88 -1.35 -5.16
C LYS A 18 7.31 -2.11 -6.36
N LEU A 19 8.07 -3.08 -6.87
CA LEU A 19 7.70 -3.83 -8.07
C LEU A 19 6.44 -4.68 -7.83
N ALA A 20 6.43 -5.48 -6.76
CA ALA A 20 5.28 -6.30 -6.36
C ALA A 20 4.05 -5.45 -6.02
N ALA A 21 4.25 -4.29 -5.37
CA ALA A 21 3.18 -3.38 -5.02
C ALA A 21 2.54 -2.74 -6.26
N THR A 22 3.35 -2.37 -7.25
CA THR A 22 2.90 -1.80 -8.54
C THR A 22 2.09 -2.82 -9.34
N GLU A 23 2.57 -4.06 -9.44
CA GLU A 23 1.83 -5.14 -10.11
C GLU A 23 0.49 -5.43 -9.44
N LYS A 24 0.47 -5.45 -8.10
CA LYS A 24 -0.77 -5.67 -7.33
C LYS A 24 -1.74 -4.49 -7.48
N LEU A 25 -1.24 -3.26 -7.46
CA LEU A 25 -2.04 -2.05 -7.73
C LEU A 25 -2.70 -2.12 -9.11
N SER A 26 -1.93 -2.45 -10.15
CA SER A 26 -2.44 -2.56 -11.53
C SER A 26 -3.53 -3.65 -11.70
N LYS A 27 -3.43 -4.75 -10.94
CA LYS A 27 -4.49 -5.77 -10.91
C LYS A 27 -5.73 -5.26 -10.21
N LEU A 28 -5.58 -4.63 -9.04
CA LEU A 28 -6.69 -4.12 -8.23
C LEU A 28 -7.39 -2.93 -8.87
N SER A 29 -6.68 -2.09 -9.63
CA SER A 29 -7.23 -0.91 -10.29
C SER A 29 -8.26 -1.23 -11.36
N ARG A 30 -8.37 -2.50 -11.78
CA ARG A 30 -9.44 -2.99 -12.66
C ARG A 30 -10.79 -3.12 -11.96
N SER A 31 -10.80 -3.25 -10.63
CA SER A 31 -12.01 -3.51 -9.83
C SER A 31 -12.26 -2.43 -8.76
N PHE A 32 -11.23 -1.68 -8.37
CA PHE A 32 -11.32 -0.63 -7.36
C PHE A 32 -10.78 0.69 -7.92
N ALA A 33 -11.58 1.75 -7.83
CA ALA A 33 -11.13 3.12 -8.06
C ALA A 33 -10.49 3.70 -6.78
N ASN A 34 -9.74 4.80 -6.88
CA ASN A 34 -9.13 5.49 -5.72
C ASN A 34 -8.19 4.61 -4.89
N LEU A 35 -7.39 3.80 -5.59
CA LEU A 35 -6.26 3.11 -5.00
C LEU A 35 -5.03 4.03 -5.02
N GLU A 36 -4.30 4.02 -3.92
CA GLU A 36 -3.09 4.80 -3.73
C GLU A 36 -1.95 3.87 -3.34
N LEU A 37 -0.75 4.16 -3.86
CA LEU A 37 0.46 3.47 -3.45
C LEU A 37 1.24 4.40 -2.51
N VAL A 38 1.34 4.01 -1.25
CA VAL A 38 1.96 4.81 -0.19
C VAL A 38 3.30 4.20 0.19
N GLU A 39 4.34 5.02 0.24
CA GLU A 39 5.65 4.62 0.74
C GLU A 39 5.61 4.47 2.27
N VAL A 40 6.13 3.35 2.78
CA VAL A 40 6.23 3.10 4.22
C VAL A 40 7.47 3.80 4.75
N THR A 41 7.26 4.89 5.48
CA THR A 41 8.29 5.52 6.32
C THR A 41 8.34 4.84 7.70
N GLU A 42 9.46 4.95 8.42
CA GLU A 42 9.66 4.31 9.72
C GLU A 42 8.59 4.70 10.75
N GLU A 43 8.01 5.91 10.64
CA GLU A 43 6.90 6.38 11.49
C GLU A 43 5.63 5.53 11.35
N TRP A 44 5.35 4.98 10.17
CA TRP A 44 4.18 4.11 9.97
C TRP A 44 4.33 2.74 10.65
N GLN A 45 5.56 2.25 10.83
CA GLN A 45 5.80 0.99 11.56
C GLN A 45 5.62 1.13 13.07
N ALA A 46 5.81 2.33 13.62
CA ALA A 46 5.63 2.60 15.05
C ALA A 46 4.14 2.61 15.47
N VAL A 47 3.23 3.03 14.57
CA VAL A 47 1.79 3.12 14.88
C VAL A 47 1.07 1.75 14.78
N SER A 48 1.62 0.78 14.03
CA SER A 48 1.05 -0.58 13.96
C SER A 48 1.52 -1.55 15.06
N ASN A 49 2.39 -1.11 15.98
CA ASN A 49 2.90 -1.93 17.11
C ASN A 49 2.40 -1.47 18.49
N LEU A 50 1.34 -0.65 18.55
CA LEU A 50 0.61 -0.28 19.78
C LEU A 50 -0.78 -0.91 19.76
#